data_AF-A0A9E2X807-F1
#
_entry.id   AF-A0A9E2X807-F1
#
_cell.length_a   1.000
_cell.length_b   1.000
_cell.length_c   1.000
_cell.angle_alpha   90.00
_cell.angle_beta   90.00
_cell.angle_gamma   90.00
#
_symmetry.space_group_name_H-M   'P 1'
#
loop_
_entity.id
_entity.type
_entity.pdbx_description
1 polymer ?
#
loop_
_entity_poly.entity_id
_entity_poly.type
_entity_poly.pdbx_seq_one_letter_code
_entity_poly.pdbx_strand_id
1 'polypeptide(L)'
;MHFHANYVSTSAFGDGDYYQAMFEAEQDSDDLDSPYLLIQRQFEDPDDESCYIETHDQKYCGHFLLRRVDFTPQKLSIELDRPRDKFVSVTFAMVATEFAEASQVLKIISGAIEPP
;
A
#
# COMPACT_ATOMS: atom_id res chain seq x y z
N MET A 1 -1.75 8.53 9.88
CA MET A 1 -1.93 7.24 10.58
C MET A 1 -0.58 6.55 10.61
N HIS A 2 -0.28 5.84 11.71
CA HIS A 2 0.99 5.14 11.89
C HIS A 2 0.82 3.87 12.72
N PHE A 3 1.41 2.76 12.27
CA PHE A 3 1.46 1.51 13.01
C PHE A 3 2.66 0.64 12.60
N HIS A 4 2.87 -0.47 13.32
CA HIS A 4 3.83 -1.50 12.99
C HIS A 4 3.12 -2.73 12.43
N ALA A 5 3.53 -3.17 11.25
CA ALA A 5 3.06 -4.39 10.61
C ALA A 5 4.05 -5.52 10.86
N ASN A 6 3.53 -6.67 11.30
CA ASN A 6 4.28 -7.91 11.43
C ASN A 6 4.26 -8.73 10.14
N TYR A 7 3.29 -8.47 9.27
CA TYR A 7 3.07 -9.21 8.03
C TYR A 7 2.98 -8.24 6.86
N VAL A 8 3.67 -8.58 5.77
CA VAL A 8 3.60 -7.85 4.51
C VAL A 8 3.41 -8.85 3.39
N SER A 9 2.41 -8.61 2.55
CA SER A 9 2.16 -9.43 1.37
C SER A 9 1.87 -8.55 0.16
N THR A 10 2.21 -9.06 -1.03
CA THR A 10 1.96 -8.38 -2.30
C THR A 10 1.41 -9.36 -3.31
N SER A 11 0.56 -8.87 -4.20
CA SER A 11 -0.07 -9.69 -5.24
C SER A 11 -0.25 -8.89 -6.52
N ALA A 12 -0.26 -9.62 -7.63
CA ALA A 12 -0.66 -9.14 -8.94
C ALA A 12 -1.73 -10.11 -9.50
N PHE A 13 -2.82 -9.57 -10.04
CA PHE A 13 -3.93 -10.35 -10.57
C PHE A 13 -4.24 -9.94 -12.02
N GLY A 14 -4.98 -10.79 -12.74
CA GLY A 14 -5.41 -10.53 -14.12
C GLY A 14 -4.23 -10.22 -15.05
N ASP A 15 -3.15 -11.01 -15.00
CA ASP A 15 -1.95 -10.79 -15.81
C ASP A 15 -1.35 -9.36 -15.75
N GLY A 16 -1.57 -8.63 -14.64
CA GLY A 16 -1.08 -7.25 -14.47
C GLY A 16 -2.18 -6.19 -14.43
N ASP A 17 -3.45 -6.60 -14.49
CA ASP A 17 -4.59 -5.68 -14.40
C ASP A 17 -4.76 -5.08 -12.99
N TYR A 18 -4.27 -5.75 -11.95
CA TYR A 18 -4.36 -5.29 -10.56
C TYR A 18 -3.09 -5.56 -9.77
N TYR A 19 -2.67 -4.58 -8.98
CA TYR A 19 -1.56 -4.69 -8.03
C TYR A 19 -2.00 -4.28 -6.64
N GLN A 20 -1.64 -5.09 -5.65
CA GLN A 20 -1.98 -4.86 -4.25
C GLN A 20 -0.78 -5.12 -3.35
N ALA A 21 -0.65 -4.31 -2.30
CA ALA A 21 0.20 -4.58 -1.15
C ALA A 21 -0.62 -4.46 0.14
N MET A 22 -0.46 -5.43 1.04
CA MET A 22 -1.12 -5.51 2.33
C MET A 22 -0.08 -5.51 3.45
N PHE A 23 -0.35 -4.74 4.50
CA PHE A 23 0.47 -4.63 5.70
C PHE A 23 -0.42 -4.82 6.92
N GLU A 24 -0.13 -5.81 7.76
CA GLU A 24 -0.99 -6.20 8.87
C GLU A 24 -0.18 -6.29 10.17
N ALA A 25 -0.71 -5.72 11.26
CA ALA A 25 -0.17 -5.94 12.60
C ALA A 25 -0.42 -7.38 13.05
N GLU A 26 -1.59 -7.95 12.75
CA GLU A 26 -1.93 -9.33 13.08
C GLU A 26 -2.56 -9.99 11.86
N GLN A 27 -2.00 -11.14 11.45
CA GLN A 27 -2.51 -11.89 10.30
C GLN A 27 -3.82 -12.59 10.65
N ASP A 28 -4.79 -12.56 9.73
CA ASP A 28 -6.09 -13.22 9.84
C ASP A 28 -6.85 -12.90 11.14
N SER A 29 -6.71 -11.65 11.64
CA SER A 29 -7.38 -11.23 12.85
C SER A 29 -8.87 -10.95 12.58
N ASP A 30 -9.74 -11.58 13.37
CA ASP A 30 -11.17 -11.25 13.41
C ASP A 30 -11.42 -9.91 14.16
N ASP A 31 -10.37 -9.31 14.73
CA ASP A 31 -10.43 -8.01 15.38
C ASP A 31 -10.46 -6.89 14.32
N LEU A 32 -11.64 -6.29 14.16
CA LEU A 32 -11.87 -5.18 13.24
C LEU A 32 -11.05 -3.92 13.60
N ASP A 33 -10.54 -3.84 14.83
CA ASP A 33 -9.69 -2.73 15.28
C ASP A 33 -8.18 -3.02 15.08
N SER A 34 -7.81 -4.22 14.60
CA SER A 34 -6.42 -4.58 14.35
C SER A 34 -5.81 -3.69 13.25
N PRO A 35 -4.66 -3.03 13.50
CA PRO A 35 -4.08 -2.13 12.52
C PRO A 35 -3.63 -2.83 11.23
N TYR A 36 -4.16 -2.36 10.10
CA TYR A 36 -3.72 -2.79 8.77
C TYR A 36 -3.67 -1.63 7.77
N LEU A 37 -3.03 -1.87 6.62
CA LEU A 37 -3.05 -1.02 5.44
C LEU A 37 -3.08 -1.91 4.19
N LEU A 38 -4.11 -1.73 3.37
CA LEU A 38 -4.17 -2.19 1.99
C LEU A 38 -3.97 -1.00 1.07
N ILE A 39 -3.09 -1.15 0.09
CA ILE A 39 -2.93 -0.20 -1.01
C ILE A 39 -3.03 -0.96 -2.34
N GLN A 40 -3.80 -0.42 -3.27
CA GLN A 40 -4.09 -1.06 -4.55
C GLN A 40 -4.10 -0.04 -5.68
N ARG A 41 -3.70 -0.49 -6.88
CA ARG A 41 -3.96 0.20 -8.15
C ARG A 41 -4.49 -0.79 -9.18
N GLN A 42 -5.49 -0.37 -9.93
CA GLN A 42 -6.15 -1.14 -10.99
C GLN A 42 -5.94 -0.50 -12.36
N PHE A 43 -5.99 -1.30 -13.42
CA PHE A 43 -5.72 -0.87 -14.79
C PHE A 43 -6.82 -1.28 -15.81
N GLU A 44 -7.91 -1.96 -15.37
CA GLU A 44 -8.94 -2.50 -16.29
C GLU A 44 -9.93 -1.48 -16.88
N ASP A 45 -9.98 -0.25 -16.36
CA ASP A 45 -10.90 0.83 -16.77
C ASP A 45 -10.10 2.14 -16.85
N PRO A 46 -10.60 3.27 -17.42
CA PRO A 46 -9.77 4.47 -17.54
C PRO A 46 -9.16 4.84 -16.17
N ASP A 47 -7.84 4.60 -16.07
CA ASP A 47 -7.06 4.78 -14.86
C ASP A 47 -7.07 6.27 -14.53
N ASP A 48 -7.64 6.64 -13.39
CA ASP A 48 -7.59 8.01 -12.88
C ASP A 48 -6.26 8.31 -12.15
N GLU A 49 -5.28 7.41 -12.31
CA GLU A 49 -3.96 7.39 -11.69
C GLU A 49 -4.02 7.30 -10.16
N SER A 50 -5.21 7.07 -9.61
CA SER A 50 -5.43 7.04 -8.17
C SER A 50 -5.14 5.65 -7.61
N CYS A 51 -4.69 5.63 -6.36
CA CYS A 51 -4.54 4.41 -5.59
C CYS A 51 -5.71 4.29 -4.62
N TYR A 52 -6.29 3.10 -4.54
CA TYR A 52 -7.19 2.75 -3.45
C TYR A 52 -6.38 2.48 -2.18
N ILE A 53 -6.83 3.07 -1.08
CA ILE A 53 -6.29 2.84 0.26
C ILE A 53 -7.43 2.35 1.15
N GLU A 54 -7.14 1.32 1.92
CA GLU A 54 -8.02 0.82 2.98
C GLU A 54 -7.23 0.52 4.25
N THR A 55 -7.84 0.77 5.40
CA THR A 55 -7.21 0.62 6.72
C THR A 55 -8.27 0.63 7.82
N HIS A 56 -7.90 0.15 9.01
CA HIS A 56 -8.69 0.26 10.24
C HIS A 56 -9.15 1.71 10.55
N ASP A 57 -8.34 2.72 10.17
CA ASP A 57 -8.69 4.14 10.38
C ASP A 57 -9.45 4.72 9.17
N GLN A 58 -10.78 4.64 9.22
CA GLN A 58 -11.72 4.98 8.14
C GLN A 58 -11.50 6.35 7.47
N LYS A 59 -10.89 7.32 8.16
CA LYS A 59 -10.58 8.64 7.53
C LYS A 59 -9.47 8.57 6.48
N TYR A 60 -8.74 7.47 6.40
CA TYR A 60 -7.69 7.22 5.40
C TYR A 60 -8.19 6.34 4.24
N CYS A 61 -9.41 5.80 4.29
CA CYS A 61 -9.96 4.96 3.23
C CYS A 61 -10.44 5.77 2.03
N GLY A 62 -10.25 5.24 0.82
CA GLY A 62 -10.71 5.83 -0.44
C GLY A 62 -9.65 5.84 -1.55
N HIS A 63 -9.97 6.55 -2.63
CA HIS A 63 -9.08 6.71 -3.79
C HIS A 63 -8.32 8.04 -3.69
N PHE A 64 -7.00 7.98 -3.86
CA PHE A 64 -6.12 9.15 -3.73
C PHE A 64 -5.00 9.13 -4.76
N LEU A 65 -4.68 10.30 -5.31
CA LEU A 65 -3.38 10.52 -5.94
C LEU A 65 -2.30 10.51 -4.85
N LEU A 66 -1.16 9.88 -5.15
CA LEU A 66 -0.02 9.82 -4.24
C LEU A 66 0.98 10.91 -4.62
N ARG A 67 1.26 11.84 -3.72
CA ARG A 67 2.27 12.88 -3.94
C ARG A 67 3.69 12.36 -3.77
N ARG A 68 3.86 11.45 -2.81
CA ARG A 68 5.17 10.90 -2.46
C ARG A 68 5.02 9.53 -1.84
N VAL A 69 5.87 8.60 -2.26
CA VAL A 69 6.00 7.27 -1.68
C VAL A 69 7.47 6.99 -1.40
N ASP A 70 7.81 6.74 -0.15
CA ASP A 70 9.13 6.27 0.27
C ASP A 70 8.99 4.84 0.81
N PHE A 71 9.61 3.88 0.13
CA PHE A 71 9.62 2.47 0.52
C PHE A 71 11.04 1.99 0.80
N THR A 72 11.25 1.43 1.99
CA THR A 72 12.52 0.90 2.48
C THR A 72 12.27 -0.46 3.15
N PRO A 73 13.31 -1.26 3.41
CA PRO A 73 13.14 -2.56 4.08
C PRO A 73 12.51 -2.51 5.48
N GLN A 74 12.36 -1.31 6.06
CA GLN A 74 11.86 -1.12 7.43
C GLN A 74 10.60 -0.25 7.50
N LYS A 75 10.23 0.40 6.40
CA LYS A 75 9.22 1.45 6.42
C LYS A 75 8.62 1.73 5.05
N LEU A 76 7.31 1.92 5.03
CA LEU A 76 6.54 2.58 3.98
C LEU A 76 6.05 3.93 4.51
N SER A 77 6.24 4.99 3.75
CA SER A 77 5.67 6.32 3.99
C SER A 77 4.96 6.82 2.73
N ILE A 78 3.72 7.26 2.88
CA ILE A 78 2.91 7.77 1.77
C ILE A 78 2.38 9.16 2.16
N GLU A 79 2.52 10.12 1.24
CA GLU A 79 1.81 11.39 1.27
C GLU A 79 0.69 11.39 0.25
N LEU A 80 -0.55 11.50 0.73
CA LEU A 80 -1.76 11.60 -0.07
C LEU A 80 -1.97 13.03 -0.58
N ASP A 81 -2.50 13.17 -1.79
CA ASP A 81 -2.87 14.46 -2.37
C ASP A 81 -4.16 15.03 -1.77
N ARG A 82 -4.10 15.40 -0.49
CA ARG A 82 -5.24 15.97 0.26
C ARG A 82 -4.79 16.98 1.31
N PRO A 83 -5.67 17.90 1.77
CA PRO A 83 -5.25 19.00 2.66
C PRO A 83 -5.01 18.59 4.12
N ARG A 84 -5.64 17.51 4.62
CA ARG A 84 -5.56 17.07 6.02
C ARG A 84 -5.38 15.55 6.10
N ASP A 85 -4.87 15.06 7.22
CA ASP A 85 -4.65 13.62 7.45
C ASP A 85 -3.90 12.96 6.27
N LYS A 86 -2.91 13.65 5.71
CA LYS A 86 -2.32 13.24 4.43
C LYS A 86 -1.20 12.21 4.53
N PHE A 87 -0.78 11.83 5.74
CA PHE A 87 0.37 10.93 5.92
C PHE A 87 -0.05 9.56 6.44
N VAL A 88 0.37 8.53 5.72
CA VAL A 88 0.28 7.13 6.13
C VAL A 88 1.70 6.61 6.32
N SER A 89 1.99 5.97 7.45
CA SER A 89 3.32 5.41 7.71
C SER A 89 3.26 4.07 8.40
N VAL A 90 3.82 3.05 7.77
CA VAL A 90 3.89 1.70 8.32
C VAL A 90 5.35 1.32 8.51
N THR A 91 5.69 0.79 9.69
CA THR A 91 7.00 0.17 9.92
C THR A 91 6.86 -1.34 9.90
N PHE A 92 7.91 -2.04 9.49
CA PHE A 92 7.96 -3.50 9.40
C PHE A 92 9.43 -3.93 9.42
N ALA A 93 9.70 -5.23 9.39
CA ALA A 93 11.03 -5.78 9.20
C ALA A 93 10.99 -6.81 8.07
N MET A 94 11.60 -6.48 6.94
CA MET A 94 11.58 -7.31 5.74
C MET A 94 13.01 -7.69 5.33
N VAL A 95 13.21 -8.93 4.88
CA VAL A 95 14.52 -9.35 4.36
C VAL A 95 14.72 -8.86 2.92
N ALA A 96 15.97 -8.85 2.45
CA ALA A 96 16.31 -8.26 1.15
C ALA A 96 15.58 -8.89 -0.06
N THR A 97 15.30 -10.19 -0.01
CA THR A 97 14.60 -10.90 -1.09
C THR A 97 13.12 -10.51 -1.17
N GLU A 98 12.42 -10.55 -0.04
CA GLU A 98 11.02 -10.09 0.09
C GLU A 98 10.90 -8.61 -0.31
N PHE A 99 11.87 -7.79 0.08
CA PHE A 99 11.90 -6.37 -0.28
C PHE A 99 12.02 -6.13 -1.77
N ALA A 100 12.80 -6.93 -2.48
CA ALA A 100 12.93 -6.77 -3.93
C ALA A 100 11.60 -7.01 -4.65
N GLU A 101 10.87 -8.07 -4.27
CA GLU A 101 9.55 -8.41 -4.82
C GLU A 101 8.50 -7.34 -4.47
N ALA A 102 8.38 -6.99 -3.18
CA ALA A 102 7.44 -5.98 -2.73
C ALA A 102 7.74 -4.58 -3.33
N SER A 103 9.02 -4.27 -3.55
CA SER A 103 9.43 -3.00 -4.14
C SER A 103 8.95 -2.86 -5.58
N GLN A 104 8.90 -3.96 -6.35
CA GLN A 104 8.39 -3.91 -7.71
C GLN A 104 6.90 -3.56 -7.72
N VAL A 105 6.11 -4.26 -6.90
CA VAL A 105 4.66 -4.03 -6.79
C VAL A 105 4.35 -2.60 -6.32
N LEU A 106 5.02 -2.11 -5.28
CA LEU A 106 4.80 -0.76 -4.78
C LEU A 106 5.24 0.34 -5.75
N LYS A 107 6.24 0.10 -6.59
CA LYS A 107 6.63 1.05 -7.65
C LYS A 107 5.54 1.15 -8.72
N ILE A 108 4.89 0.04 -9.07
CA ILE A 108 3.77 0.04 -10.02
C ILE A 108 2.56 0.77 -9.41
N ILE A 109 2.19 0.39 -8.18
CA ILE A 109 1.10 1.04 -7.44
C ILE A 109 1.34 2.56 -7.37
N SER A 110 2.53 3.01 -6.99
CA SER A 110 2.85 4.43 -6.90
C SER A 110 2.99 5.18 -8.22
N GLY A 111 2.94 4.49 -9.36
CA GLY A 111 3.17 5.08 -10.69
C GLY A 111 4.63 5.46 -10.95
N ALA A 112 5.58 4.93 -10.16
CA ALA A 112 7.00 5.13 -10.40
C ALA A 112 7.50 4.34 -11.62
N ILE A 113 6.83 3.22 -11.95
CA ILE A 113 7.04 2.42 -13.16
C ILE A 113 5.69 1.93 -13.69
N GLU A 114 5.64 1.64 -14.99
CA GLU A 114 4.49 0.99 -15.62
C GLU A 114 4.46 -0.53 -15.31
N PRO A 115 3.27 -1.16 -15.32
CA PRO A 115 3.19 -2.61 -15.33
C PRO A 115 3.88 -3.22 -16.58
N PRO A 116 4.47 -4.42 -16.46
CA PRO A 116 5.19 -5.11 -17.53
C PRO A 116 4.32 -5.51 -18.74
#